data_AF-A0A1Y4KWQ6-F1
#
_entry.id   AF-A0A1Y4KWQ6-F1
#
_cell.length_a   1.000
_cell.length_b   1.000
_cell.length_c   1.000
_cell.angle_alpha   90.00
_cell.angle_beta   90.00
_cell.angle_gamma   90.00
#
_symmetry.space_group_name_H-M   'P 1'
#
loop_
_entity.id
_entity.type
_entity.pdbx_description
1 polymer ?
#
loop_
_entity_poly.entity_id
_entity_poly.type
_entity_poly.pdbx_seq_one_letter_code
_entity_poly.pdbx_strand_id
1 'polypeptide(L)'
;MKKRILSALLTSCMVLTLLPVSALAAPANETGAQFSNTATSEQEQKEIIMKIQFICDGEVVKAGDFFVPAGVQNYSVLKEYVPEGYQMTASGDFMAGADATLFINVEKIAPEAVIMNIQFKCGDEVIAGGDYFVPAGVQNYSVLEQYVPTGYRMTVSGDFMAEKNGKLEIGVEKVMADTDVIMNIAFKTADGTFVAGGDYFVPAGVQNYSVLEQYVPKGYEMTVSGDFMAEDGGKLVVNIEKISTDVIMNIRFVTVDGEFVAGGDYFLPEGIQNMSILEKYVPEGYKMMESGDFTVTAGG
;
A
#
# COMPACT_ATOMS: atom_id res chain seq x y z
N MET A 1 10.50 0.16 -39.82
CA MET A 1 9.91 -0.01 -41.17
C MET A 1 8.66 -0.88 -41.05
N LYS A 2 7.66 -0.78 -41.96
CA LYS A 2 6.54 -1.74 -42.27
C LYS A 2 5.82 -2.50 -41.12
N LYS A 3 4.50 -2.66 -41.07
CA LYS A 3 3.32 -1.95 -41.65
C LYS A 3 2.05 -2.55 -40.96
N ARG A 4 0.94 -1.80 -40.82
CA ARG A 4 -0.34 -2.28 -40.24
C ARG A 4 -1.31 -2.83 -41.30
N ILE A 5 -1.96 -3.97 -41.03
CA ILE A 5 -3.20 -4.53 -41.63
C ILE A 5 -3.80 -5.48 -40.55
N LEU A 6 -5.06 -5.51 -40.08
CA LEU A 6 -6.33 -4.75 -40.28
C LEU A 6 -7.43 -5.35 -41.20
N SER A 7 -8.64 -5.49 -40.64
CA SER A 7 -9.93 -5.93 -41.28
C SER A 7 -10.08 -7.44 -41.57
N ALA A 8 -11.28 -8.03 -41.62
CA ALA A 8 -12.65 -7.47 -41.60
C ALA A 8 -13.71 -8.38 -40.90
N LEU A 9 -14.88 -7.80 -40.56
CA LEU A 9 -16.14 -8.51 -40.28
C LEU A 9 -16.97 -8.71 -41.57
N LEU A 10 -17.89 -9.69 -41.60
CA LEU A 10 -19.21 -9.71 -42.30
C LEU A 10 -19.88 -11.10 -42.02
N THR A 11 -20.77 -11.26 -41.03
CA THR A 11 -22.25 -11.09 -41.03
C THR A 11 -23.10 -12.02 -41.91
N SER A 12 -24.03 -12.74 -41.23
CA SER A 12 -25.39 -13.11 -41.67
C SER A 12 -25.62 -14.10 -42.83
N CYS A 13 -26.32 -15.20 -42.53
CA CYS A 13 -27.68 -15.42 -43.05
C CYS A 13 -28.51 -16.43 -42.22
N MET A 14 -29.83 -16.37 -42.35
CA MET A 14 -30.85 -17.23 -41.71
C MET A 14 -31.93 -17.57 -42.77
N VAL A 15 -33.00 -18.31 -42.40
CA VAL A 15 -34.16 -18.75 -43.22
C VAL A 15 -33.83 -20.02 -44.05
N LEU A 16 -34.41 -21.21 -43.90
CA LEU A 16 -35.74 -21.77 -43.52
C LEU A 16 -36.56 -22.23 -44.74
N THR A 17 -37.00 -23.50 -44.75
CA THR A 17 -38.13 -24.18 -45.47
C THR A 17 -37.76 -25.63 -45.85
N LEU A 18 -38.65 -26.62 -46.08
CA LEU A 18 -39.95 -27.00 -45.48
C LEU A 18 -40.31 -28.45 -45.97
N LEU A 19 -40.54 -29.39 -45.03
CA LEU A 19 -41.37 -30.64 -45.14
C LEU A 19 -40.95 -31.81 -46.11
N PRO A 20 -41.53 -33.04 -45.93
CA PRO A 20 -40.97 -34.29 -46.48
C PRO A 20 -41.89 -35.10 -47.43
N VAL A 21 -41.32 -36.14 -48.08
CA VAL A 21 -42.04 -37.25 -48.78
C VAL A 21 -41.29 -38.58 -48.54
N SER A 22 -41.95 -39.73 -48.64
CA SER A 22 -41.41 -41.06 -48.27
C SER A 22 -41.55 -42.14 -49.37
N ALA A 23 -40.74 -43.20 -49.27
CA ALA A 23 -40.70 -44.43 -50.13
C ALA A 23 -40.23 -44.20 -51.59
N LEU A 24 -39.69 -45.18 -52.33
CA LEU A 24 -39.95 -46.64 -52.35
C LEU A 24 -38.81 -47.44 -53.04
N ALA A 25 -38.56 -48.68 -52.56
CA ALA A 25 -37.90 -49.84 -53.21
C ALA A 25 -36.47 -49.76 -53.82
N ALA A 26 -35.78 -50.90 -53.77
CA ALA A 26 -34.40 -51.17 -54.20
C ALA A 26 -34.35 -51.90 -55.58
N PRO A 27 -33.22 -52.51 -56.05
CA PRO A 27 -31.78 -52.24 -55.86
C PRO A 27 -30.95 -52.29 -57.19
N ALA A 28 -29.76 -51.65 -57.26
CA ALA A 28 -28.64 -52.12 -58.11
C ALA A 28 -27.28 -51.40 -57.86
N ASN A 29 -26.21 -52.22 -57.84
CA ASN A 29 -24.82 -52.01 -58.30
C ASN A 29 -23.94 -50.78 -57.91
N GLU A 30 -22.93 -51.09 -57.09
CA GLU A 30 -21.50 -50.67 -57.14
C GLU A 30 -21.00 -49.20 -57.03
N THR A 31 -19.88 -49.09 -56.28
CA THR A 31 -18.84 -48.04 -56.28
C THR A 31 -19.24 -46.57 -56.02
N GLY A 32 -18.94 -46.08 -54.82
CA GLY A 32 -18.94 -44.64 -54.52
C GLY A 32 -19.30 -44.30 -53.08
N ALA A 33 -18.51 -44.75 -52.10
CA ALA A 33 -18.80 -44.55 -50.67
C ALA A 33 -18.55 -43.10 -50.19
N GLN A 34 -19.41 -42.17 -50.58
CA GLN A 34 -19.63 -40.95 -49.78
C GLN A 34 -20.38 -41.36 -48.50
N PHE A 35 -19.78 -41.12 -47.34
CA PHE A 35 -20.50 -41.16 -46.07
C PHE A 35 -20.70 -39.74 -45.54
N SER A 36 -21.93 -39.24 -45.67
CA SER A 36 -22.42 -38.04 -45.01
C SER A 36 -23.37 -38.43 -43.89
N ASN A 37 -22.90 -38.26 -42.65
CA ASN A 37 -23.65 -38.09 -41.40
C ASN A 37 -25.10 -38.60 -41.33
N THR A 38 -25.33 -39.71 -40.61
CA THR A 38 -26.42 -39.79 -39.62
C THR A 38 -26.14 -40.87 -38.59
N ALA A 39 -25.77 -40.45 -37.38
CA ALA A 39 -25.69 -41.30 -36.20
C ALA A 39 -26.02 -40.46 -34.96
N THR A 40 -27.31 -40.13 -34.77
CA THR A 40 -27.81 -39.69 -33.46
C THR A 40 -27.86 -40.92 -32.55
N SER A 41 -26.68 -41.36 -32.10
CA SER A 41 -26.59 -42.33 -31.03
C SER A 41 -26.81 -41.59 -29.71
N GLU A 42 -28.04 -41.63 -29.21
CA GLU A 42 -28.28 -41.59 -27.77
C GLU A 42 -27.62 -42.84 -27.16
N GLN A 43 -26.29 -42.79 -27.01
CA GLN A 43 -25.62 -43.69 -26.09
C GLN A 43 -26.07 -43.25 -24.70
N GLU A 44 -26.65 -44.19 -23.93
CA GLU A 44 -26.65 -44.06 -22.48
C GLU A 44 -25.17 -43.91 -22.08
N GLN A 45 -24.73 -42.68 -21.80
CA GLN A 45 -23.33 -42.37 -21.61
C GLN A 45 -22.91 -42.83 -20.21
N LYS A 46 -22.76 -44.15 -20.09
CA LYS A 46 -22.64 -44.89 -18.84
C LYS A 46 -21.60 -44.26 -17.93
N GLU A 47 -22.05 -43.60 -16.89
CA GLU A 47 -21.17 -43.02 -15.89
C GLU A 47 -20.42 -44.13 -15.13
N ILE A 48 -19.18 -43.82 -14.78
CA ILE A 48 -18.35 -44.64 -13.90
C ILE A 48 -17.82 -43.76 -12.77
N ILE A 49 -17.54 -44.41 -11.64
CA ILE A 49 -16.81 -43.78 -10.54
C ILE A 49 -15.32 -43.97 -10.82
N MET A 50 -14.58 -42.87 -10.83
CA MET A 50 -13.13 -42.84 -11.05
C MET A 50 -12.44 -42.07 -9.92
N LYS A 51 -11.27 -42.55 -9.49
CA LYS A 51 -10.48 -41.87 -8.45
C LYS A 51 -9.71 -40.73 -9.08
N ILE A 52 -9.98 -39.49 -8.68
CA ILE A 52 -9.29 -38.32 -9.22
C ILE A 52 -8.53 -37.61 -8.09
N GLN A 53 -7.30 -37.22 -8.37
CA GLN A 53 -6.46 -36.42 -7.47
C GLN A 53 -6.00 -35.16 -8.21
N PHE A 54 -6.39 -34.00 -7.70
CA PHE A 54 -5.90 -32.70 -8.15
C PHE A 54 -4.61 -32.38 -7.38
N ILE A 55 -3.53 -32.07 -8.10
CA ILE A 55 -2.18 -31.87 -7.56
C ILE A 55 -1.69 -30.47 -7.92
N CYS A 56 -1.23 -29.71 -6.92
CA CYS A 56 -0.48 -28.46 -7.09
C CYS A 56 0.91 -28.65 -6.48
N ASP A 57 1.97 -28.33 -7.22
CA ASP A 57 3.37 -28.35 -6.74
C ASP A 57 3.86 -29.67 -6.09
N GLY A 58 3.14 -30.78 -6.33
CA GLY A 58 3.41 -32.11 -5.76
C GLY A 58 2.48 -32.51 -4.61
N GLU A 59 1.69 -31.58 -4.07
CA GLU A 59 0.70 -31.85 -3.01
C GLU A 59 -0.71 -32.07 -3.56
N VAL A 60 -1.45 -33.01 -2.97
CA VAL A 60 -2.82 -33.35 -3.37
C VAL A 60 -3.81 -32.37 -2.72
N VAL A 61 -4.23 -31.36 -3.48
CA VAL A 61 -5.14 -30.30 -3.01
C VAL A 61 -6.61 -30.74 -2.92
N LYS A 62 -7.00 -31.80 -3.66
CA LYS A 62 -8.32 -32.44 -3.57
C LYS A 62 -8.24 -33.86 -4.13
N ALA A 63 -8.77 -34.84 -3.41
CA ALA A 63 -8.91 -36.21 -3.90
C ALA A 63 -10.30 -36.75 -3.58
N GLY A 64 -10.79 -37.67 -4.42
CA GLY A 64 -12.10 -38.26 -4.23
C GLY A 64 -12.51 -39.24 -5.32
N ASP A 65 -13.71 -39.79 -5.14
CA ASP A 65 -14.43 -40.61 -6.11
C ASP A 65 -15.40 -39.70 -6.88
N PHE A 66 -15.19 -39.56 -8.19
CA PHE A 66 -15.95 -38.66 -9.05
C PHE A 66 -16.67 -39.43 -10.15
N PHE A 67 -17.86 -38.95 -10.51
CA PHE A 67 -18.62 -39.47 -11.64
C PHE A 67 -18.08 -38.87 -12.93
N VAL A 68 -17.68 -39.74 -13.85
CA VAL A 68 -17.24 -39.36 -15.20
C VAL A 68 -17.90 -40.27 -16.23
N PRO A 69 -18.25 -39.78 -17.42
CA PRO A 69 -18.80 -40.65 -18.47
C PRO A 69 -17.74 -41.64 -18.95
N ALA A 70 -18.11 -42.90 -19.22
CA ALA A 70 -17.13 -43.93 -19.64
C ALA A 70 -16.48 -43.64 -21.00
N GLY A 71 -15.33 -44.28 -21.25
CA GLY A 71 -14.62 -44.21 -22.53
C GLY A 71 -13.70 -43.00 -22.65
N VAL A 72 -13.43 -42.55 -23.88
CA VAL A 72 -12.55 -41.38 -24.11
C VAL A 72 -13.33 -40.10 -23.83
N GLN A 73 -12.88 -39.32 -22.84
CA GLN A 73 -13.49 -38.06 -22.42
C GLN A 73 -12.48 -36.91 -22.47
N ASN A 74 -12.95 -35.71 -22.79
CA ASN A 74 -12.11 -34.51 -22.75
C ASN A 74 -11.93 -34.02 -21.30
N TYR A 75 -10.73 -33.54 -20.93
CA TYR A 75 -10.48 -32.98 -19.59
C TYR A 75 -11.44 -31.84 -19.19
N SER A 76 -12.14 -31.21 -20.16
CA SER A 76 -13.18 -30.23 -19.88
C SER A 76 -14.34 -30.75 -19.01
N VAL A 77 -14.63 -32.06 -19.00
CA VAL A 77 -15.68 -32.62 -18.10
C VAL A 77 -15.29 -32.55 -16.62
N LEU A 78 -14.00 -32.32 -16.31
CA LEU A 78 -13.53 -32.23 -14.92
C LEU A 78 -13.54 -30.79 -14.37
N LYS A 79 -13.90 -29.79 -15.18
CA LYS A 79 -13.86 -28.36 -14.80
C LYS A 79 -14.73 -28.02 -13.59
N GLU A 80 -15.86 -28.71 -13.42
CA GLU A 80 -16.74 -28.57 -12.25
C GLU A 80 -16.19 -29.22 -10.97
N TYR A 81 -15.24 -30.15 -11.11
CA TYR A 81 -14.62 -30.86 -9.99
C TYR A 81 -13.32 -30.22 -9.50
N VAL A 82 -12.77 -29.25 -10.22
CA VAL A 82 -11.57 -28.47 -9.82
C VAL A 82 -11.82 -27.78 -8.45
N PRO A 83 -10.81 -27.66 -7.57
CA PRO A 83 -10.95 -26.87 -6.35
C PRO A 83 -11.09 -25.38 -6.65
N GLU A 84 -11.83 -24.65 -5.81
CA GLU A 84 -11.91 -23.19 -5.89
C GLU A 84 -10.53 -22.56 -5.69
N GLY A 85 -10.18 -21.55 -6.49
CA GLY A 85 -8.85 -20.94 -6.51
C GLY A 85 -7.78 -21.70 -7.30
N TYR A 86 -8.14 -22.75 -8.06
CA TYR A 86 -7.23 -23.53 -8.90
C TYR A 86 -7.72 -23.65 -10.34
N GLN A 87 -6.78 -23.78 -11.29
CA GLN A 87 -7.03 -24.03 -12.71
C GLN A 87 -6.34 -25.31 -13.17
N MET A 88 -6.96 -26.09 -14.06
CA MET A 88 -6.32 -27.26 -14.66
C MET A 88 -5.29 -26.85 -15.71
N THR A 89 -4.08 -27.40 -15.64
CA THR A 89 -3.09 -27.36 -16.74
C THR A 89 -3.24 -28.54 -17.68
N ALA A 90 -3.88 -29.63 -17.22
CA ALA A 90 -4.24 -30.79 -18.03
C ALA A 90 -5.24 -30.42 -19.15
N SER A 91 -4.92 -30.80 -20.38
CA SER A 91 -5.75 -30.58 -21.57
C SER A 91 -5.63 -31.74 -22.57
N GLY A 92 -6.55 -31.81 -23.52
CA GLY A 92 -6.76 -32.99 -24.37
C GLY A 92 -7.76 -33.97 -23.76
N ASP A 93 -7.56 -35.27 -24.01
CA ASP A 93 -8.50 -36.33 -23.63
C ASP A 93 -7.86 -37.38 -22.71
N PHE A 94 -8.68 -38.05 -21.91
CA PHE A 94 -8.32 -39.16 -21.03
C PHE A 94 -9.25 -40.36 -21.24
N MET A 95 -8.82 -41.56 -20.84
CA MET A 95 -9.64 -42.77 -20.89
C MET A 95 -10.28 -43.01 -19.51
N ALA A 96 -11.58 -42.78 -19.41
CA ALA A 96 -12.39 -43.11 -18.25
C ALA A 96 -12.59 -44.64 -18.18
N GLY A 97 -11.85 -45.29 -17.26
CA GLY A 97 -11.95 -46.72 -16.96
C GLY A 97 -12.27 -46.98 -15.49
N ALA A 98 -12.99 -48.07 -15.22
CA ALA A 98 -13.29 -48.49 -13.84
C ALA A 98 -12.00 -48.78 -13.05
N ASP A 99 -12.01 -48.45 -11.76
CA ASP A 99 -10.88 -48.57 -10.82
C ASP A 99 -9.59 -47.80 -11.22
N ALA A 100 -9.63 -46.99 -12.29
CA ALA A 100 -8.52 -46.12 -12.66
C ALA A 100 -8.35 -44.97 -11.66
N THR A 101 -7.09 -44.59 -11.42
CA THR A 101 -6.74 -43.35 -10.72
C THR A 101 -6.15 -42.35 -11.71
N LEU A 102 -6.74 -41.16 -11.78
CA LEU A 102 -6.32 -40.06 -12.65
C LEU A 102 -5.72 -38.92 -11.82
N PHE A 103 -4.52 -38.50 -12.21
CA PHE A 103 -3.82 -37.38 -11.59
C PHE A 103 -3.97 -36.14 -12.48
N ILE A 104 -4.50 -35.06 -11.91
CA ILE A 104 -4.76 -33.79 -12.59
C ILE A 104 -3.82 -32.74 -12.02
N ASN A 105 -2.86 -32.28 -12.82
CA ASN A 105 -2.08 -31.12 -12.45
C ASN A 105 -2.97 -29.87 -12.50
N VAL A 106 -2.96 -29.11 -11.41
CA VAL A 106 -3.58 -27.80 -11.29
C VAL A 106 -2.53 -26.78 -10.88
N GLU A 107 -2.70 -25.55 -11.34
CA GLU A 107 -1.99 -24.38 -10.83
C GLU A 107 -2.94 -23.60 -9.93
N LYS A 108 -2.41 -23.00 -8.87
CA LYS A 108 -3.14 -22.01 -8.09
C LYS A 108 -3.41 -20.79 -8.97
N ILE A 109 -4.68 -20.39 -9.10
CA ILE A 109 -5.03 -19.16 -9.81
C ILE A 109 -4.41 -18.01 -9.03
N ALA A 110 -3.51 -17.27 -9.68
CA ALA A 110 -3.03 -16.00 -9.13
C ALA A 110 -4.24 -15.06 -9.03
N PRO A 111 -4.68 -14.64 -7.83
CA PRO A 111 -5.79 -13.70 -7.71
C PRO A 111 -5.43 -12.41 -8.44
N GLU A 112 -6.36 -11.87 -9.25
CA GLU A 112 -6.08 -10.69 -10.06
C GLU A 112 -5.58 -9.55 -9.16
N ALA A 113 -4.37 -9.04 -9.42
CA ALA A 113 -3.78 -8.00 -8.60
C ALA A 113 -4.46 -6.66 -8.89
N VAL A 114 -5.13 -6.09 -7.88
CA VAL A 114 -5.66 -4.72 -7.92
C VAL A 114 -4.66 -3.75 -7.33
N ILE A 115 -4.73 -2.50 -7.79
CA ILE A 115 -4.01 -1.39 -7.19
C ILE A 115 -4.93 -0.75 -6.14
N MET A 116 -4.45 -0.66 -4.91
CA MET A 116 -5.09 0.07 -3.80
C MET A 116 -4.19 1.20 -3.31
N ASN A 117 -4.80 2.30 -2.89
CA ASN A 117 -4.10 3.40 -2.25
C ASN A 117 -4.09 3.16 -0.73
N ILE A 118 -2.93 2.80 -0.19
CA ILE A 118 -2.77 2.38 1.21
C ILE A 118 -1.92 3.42 1.96
N GLN A 119 -2.25 3.69 3.22
CA GLN A 119 -1.47 4.54 4.11
C GLN A 119 -1.17 3.82 5.43
N PHE A 120 0.07 3.87 5.89
CA PHE A 120 0.53 3.35 7.18
C PHE A 120 0.65 4.52 8.16
N LYS A 121 -0.09 4.47 9.27
CA LYS A 121 -0.24 5.58 10.22
C LYS A 121 0.13 5.21 11.64
N CYS A 122 0.96 6.01 12.27
CA CYS A 122 1.32 5.92 13.69
C CYS A 122 0.52 6.98 14.46
N GLY A 123 -0.66 6.59 14.96
CA GLY A 123 -1.66 7.55 15.42
C GLY A 123 -2.20 8.39 14.26
N ASP A 124 -2.11 9.73 14.37
CA ASP A 124 -2.57 10.65 13.32
C ASP A 124 -1.53 10.86 12.19
N GLU A 125 -0.25 10.53 12.42
CA GLU A 125 0.84 10.76 11.46
C GLU A 125 0.91 9.67 10.38
N VAL A 126 1.02 10.06 9.11
CA VAL A 126 1.23 9.15 7.97
C VAL A 126 2.73 8.89 7.80
N ILE A 127 3.16 7.69 8.18
CA ILE A 127 4.57 7.25 8.12
C ILE A 127 4.95 6.83 6.69
N ALA A 128 4.02 6.22 5.96
CA ALA A 128 4.18 5.89 4.55
C ALA A 128 2.83 5.80 3.84
N GLY A 129 2.81 5.91 2.53
CA GLY A 129 1.62 5.63 1.73
C GLY A 129 1.86 5.77 0.24
N GLY A 130 0.95 5.21 -0.55
CA GLY A 130 1.09 5.13 -2.00
C GLY A 130 0.15 4.08 -2.62
N ASP A 131 0.43 3.75 -3.87
CA ASP A 131 -0.34 2.78 -4.65
C ASP A 131 0.36 1.40 -4.62
N TYR A 132 -0.29 0.41 -4.02
CA TYR A 132 0.25 -0.93 -3.79
C TYR A 132 -0.54 -1.98 -4.58
N PHE A 133 0.16 -3.01 -5.08
CA PHE A 133 -0.47 -4.17 -5.70
C PHE A 133 -0.86 -5.18 -4.64
N VAL A 134 -2.14 -5.52 -4.58
CA VAL A 134 -2.68 -6.54 -3.66
C VAL A 134 -3.58 -7.51 -4.43
N PRO A 135 -3.62 -8.80 -4.06
CA PRO A 135 -4.65 -9.73 -4.52
C PRO A 135 -6.07 -9.16 -4.38
N ALA A 136 -6.94 -9.31 -5.39
CA ALA A 136 -8.34 -8.88 -5.30
C ALA A 136 -9.18 -9.71 -4.30
N GLY A 137 -10.33 -9.16 -3.90
CA GLY A 137 -11.31 -9.84 -3.04
C GLY A 137 -10.96 -9.76 -1.55
N VAL A 138 -11.49 -10.67 -0.74
CA VAL A 138 -11.21 -10.69 0.70
C VAL A 138 -9.80 -11.22 0.94
N GLN A 139 -8.95 -10.42 1.58
CA GLN A 139 -7.54 -10.71 1.85
C GLN A 139 -7.20 -10.47 3.31
N ASN A 140 -6.30 -11.29 3.86
CA ASN A 140 -5.81 -11.08 5.21
C ASN A 140 -4.78 -9.95 5.26
N TYR A 141 -4.78 -9.16 6.34
CA TYR A 141 -3.84 -8.05 6.53
C TYR A 141 -2.35 -8.44 6.39
N SER A 142 -1.98 -9.70 6.65
CA SER A 142 -0.60 -10.19 6.48
C SER A 142 -0.04 -10.04 5.05
N VAL A 143 -0.86 -9.91 4.00
CA VAL A 143 -0.35 -9.61 2.65
C VAL A 143 0.30 -8.23 2.54
N LEU A 144 0.09 -7.35 3.53
CA LEU A 144 0.65 -6.00 3.61
C LEU A 144 1.91 -5.92 4.49
N GLU A 145 2.30 -6.97 5.22
CA GLU A 145 3.48 -6.97 6.10
C GLU A 145 4.77 -6.61 5.34
N GLN A 146 4.91 -7.09 4.11
CA GLN A 146 5.99 -6.75 3.16
C GLN A 146 6.06 -5.27 2.76
N TYR A 147 5.02 -4.48 3.05
CA TYR A 147 4.92 -3.04 2.72
C TYR A 147 5.02 -2.14 3.95
N VAL A 148 5.11 -2.71 5.15
CA VAL A 148 5.26 -1.97 6.40
C VAL A 148 6.65 -1.30 6.44
N PRO A 149 6.74 -0.01 6.81
CA PRO A 149 8.04 0.66 6.95
C PRO A 149 8.97 0.00 7.95
N THR A 150 10.27 -0.05 7.65
CA THR A 150 11.30 -0.56 8.56
C THR A 150 11.23 0.14 9.92
N GLY A 151 11.23 -0.64 11.01
CA GLY A 151 11.05 -0.13 12.37
C GLY A 151 9.59 0.09 12.78
N TYR A 152 8.63 -0.44 12.02
CA TYR A 152 7.20 -0.43 12.37
C TYR A 152 6.58 -1.83 12.23
N ARG A 153 5.44 -2.05 12.91
CA ARG A 153 4.61 -3.26 12.87
C ARG A 153 3.14 -2.86 12.76
N MET A 154 2.33 -3.64 12.05
CA MET A 154 0.89 -3.43 11.97
C MET A 154 0.21 -3.73 13.30
N THR A 155 -0.65 -2.81 13.77
CA THR A 155 -1.54 -3.02 14.93
C THR A 155 -2.91 -3.57 14.53
N VAL A 156 -3.21 -3.59 13.23
CA VAL A 156 -4.43 -4.17 12.66
C VAL A 156 -4.22 -5.64 12.26
N SER A 157 -5.28 -6.45 12.40
CA SER A 157 -5.29 -7.87 12.05
C SER A 157 -6.70 -8.31 11.63
N GLY A 158 -6.81 -9.50 11.02
CA GLY A 158 -8.03 -9.97 10.35
C GLY A 158 -7.97 -9.71 8.83
N ASP A 159 -9.13 -9.49 8.21
CA ASP A 159 -9.27 -9.41 6.75
C ASP A 159 -9.80 -8.03 6.28
N PHE A 160 -9.45 -7.66 5.05
CA PHE A 160 -9.94 -6.48 4.34
C PHE A 160 -10.44 -6.86 2.93
N MET A 161 -11.28 -6.01 2.33
CA MET A 161 -11.70 -6.18 0.93
C MET A 161 -10.79 -5.39 -0.01
N ALA A 162 -10.13 -6.09 -0.92
CA ALA A 162 -9.24 -5.53 -1.90
C ALA A 162 -9.98 -5.23 -3.21
N GLU A 163 -10.22 -3.95 -3.47
CA GLU A 163 -10.92 -3.45 -4.66
C GLU A 163 -10.07 -2.45 -5.46
N LYS A 164 -10.32 -2.36 -6.77
CA LYS A 164 -9.56 -1.49 -7.66
C LYS A 164 -9.76 -0.01 -7.33
N ASN A 165 -8.67 0.70 -7.07
CA ASN A 165 -8.62 2.07 -6.55
C ASN A 165 -9.23 2.21 -5.13
N GLY A 166 -9.41 1.11 -4.40
CA GLY A 166 -9.84 1.12 -3.01
C GLY A 166 -8.82 1.85 -2.12
N LYS A 167 -9.30 2.42 -1.01
CA LYS A 167 -8.47 3.12 -0.03
C LYS A 167 -8.43 2.36 1.29
N LEU A 168 -7.27 2.34 1.95
CA LEU A 168 -7.08 1.62 3.20
C LEU A 168 -6.09 2.38 4.11
N GLU A 169 -6.49 2.64 5.35
CA GLU A 169 -5.60 3.16 6.39
C GLU A 169 -5.22 2.00 7.32
N ILE A 170 -3.92 1.84 7.56
CA ILE A 170 -3.30 0.78 8.34
C ILE A 170 -2.70 1.39 9.60
N GLY A 171 -3.21 0.99 10.76
CA GLY A 171 -2.56 1.30 12.03
C GLY A 171 -1.20 0.60 12.11
N VAL A 172 -0.15 1.36 12.39
CA VAL A 172 1.17 0.83 12.76
C VAL A 172 1.63 1.40 14.10
N GLU A 173 2.43 0.61 14.80
CA GLU A 173 3.21 1.02 15.96
C GLU A 173 4.70 0.92 15.63
N LYS A 174 5.52 1.74 16.29
CA LYS A 174 6.97 1.68 16.13
C LYS A 174 7.48 0.41 16.83
N VAL A 175 8.20 -0.43 16.10
CA VAL A 175 8.87 -1.60 16.66
C VAL A 175 10.09 -1.10 17.40
N MET A 176 10.03 -1.18 18.74
CA MET A 176 11.22 -1.07 19.57
C MET A 176 12.23 -2.13 19.12
N ALA A 177 13.51 -1.78 19.06
CA ALA A 177 14.53 -2.82 19.05
C ALA A 177 14.47 -3.56 20.40
N ASP A 178 14.85 -4.85 20.44
CA ASP A 178 14.97 -5.61 21.70
C ASP A 178 16.03 -5.05 22.67
N THR A 179 16.68 -3.94 22.29
CA THR A 179 17.69 -3.18 23.03
C THR A 179 17.24 -1.76 23.39
N ASP A 180 15.99 -1.34 23.13
CA ASP A 180 15.54 0.00 23.49
C ASP A 180 15.22 0.12 24.99
N VAL A 181 15.54 1.28 25.58
CA VAL A 181 15.38 1.60 27.00
C VAL A 181 14.54 2.86 27.18
N ILE A 182 13.93 3.01 28.36
CA ILE A 182 13.12 4.19 28.69
C ILE A 182 13.99 5.21 29.43
N MET A 183 14.17 6.39 28.82
CA MET A 183 14.86 7.52 29.43
C MET A 183 13.90 8.66 29.76
N ASN A 184 14.08 9.27 30.94
CA ASN A 184 13.40 10.49 31.32
C ASN A 184 14.19 11.70 30.78
N ILE A 185 13.69 12.31 29.71
CA ILE A 185 14.39 13.39 28.98
C ILE A 185 13.65 14.72 29.19
N ALA A 186 14.41 15.80 29.44
CA ALA A 186 13.89 17.15 29.57
C ALA A 186 14.57 18.11 28.58
N PHE A 187 13.77 18.75 27.73
CA PHE A 187 14.19 19.77 26.78
C PHE A 187 14.13 21.16 27.43
N LYS A 188 15.26 21.88 27.41
CA LYS A 188 15.41 23.19 28.06
C LYS A 188 16.11 24.19 27.15
N THR A 189 15.74 25.46 27.27
CA THR A 189 16.50 26.55 26.66
C THR A 189 17.76 26.90 27.46
N ALA A 190 18.70 27.63 26.85
CA ALA A 190 20.01 27.94 27.43
C ALA A 190 19.98 28.77 28.74
N ASP A 191 18.85 29.41 29.04
CA ASP A 191 18.54 30.09 30.31
C ASP A 191 18.10 29.12 31.44
N GLY A 192 17.85 27.85 31.10
CA GLY A 192 17.35 26.81 32.00
C GLY A 192 15.83 26.64 32.01
N THR A 193 15.07 27.41 31.23
CA THR A 193 13.61 27.30 31.13
C THR A 193 13.21 25.95 30.53
N PHE A 194 12.23 25.27 31.15
CA PHE A 194 11.73 23.97 30.71
C PHE A 194 10.65 24.15 29.63
N VAL A 195 10.84 23.48 28.49
CA VAL A 195 9.92 23.56 27.34
C VAL A 195 9.07 22.30 27.23
N ALA A 196 9.68 21.13 27.34
CA ALA A 196 9.01 19.83 27.28
C ALA A 196 9.84 18.73 27.96
N GLY A 197 9.21 17.60 28.24
CA GLY A 197 9.91 16.42 28.76
C GLY A 197 8.94 15.34 29.23
N GLY A 198 9.49 14.16 29.50
CA GLY A 198 8.74 12.94 29.79
C GLY A 198 9.63 11.72 29.62
N ASP A 199 9.00 10.56 29.51
CA ASP A 199 9.68 9.27 29.29
C ASP A 199 9.66 8.91 27.80
N TYR A 200 10.84 8.66 27.24
CA TYR A 200 11.06 8.42 25.81
C TYR A 200 11.81 7.11 25.57
N PHE A 201 11.50 6.44 24.46
CA PHE A 201 12.20 5.23 24.03
C PHE A 201 13.45 5.58 23.23
N VAL A 202 14.58 4.98 23.59
CA VAL A 202 15.89 5.28 22.98
C VAL A 202 16.73 3.99 22.93
N PRO A 203 17.49 3.70 21.86
CA PRO A 203 18.32 2.49 21.82
C PRO A 203 19.40 2.52 22.91
N ALA A 204 19.60 1.41 23.63
CA ALA A 204 20.57 1.36 24.73
C ALA A 204 22.03 1.58 24.29
N GLY A 205 22.88 1.91 25.26
CA GLY A 205 24.31 2.11 25.04
C GLY A 205 24.64 3.53 24.58
N VAL A 206 25.79 3.70 23.92
CA VAL A 206 26.23 5.03 23.46
C VAL A 206 25.47 5.39 22.17
N GLN A 207 24.64 6.43 22.24
CA GLN A 207 23.84 6.94 21.13
C GLN A 207 24.20 8.38 20.80
N ASN A 208 24.06 8.76 19.54
CA ASN A 208 24.24 10.14 19.09
C ASN A 208 22.99 10.98 19.39
N TYR A 209 23.14 12.26 19.76
CA TYR A 209 21.99 13.14 20.08
C TYR A 209 20.95 13.22 18.95
N SER A 210 21.34 13.00 17.69
CA SER A 210 20.41 12.97 16.53
C SER A 210 19.22 12.02 16.68
N VAL A 211 19.32 10.94 17.47
CA VAL A 211 18.17 10.05 17.76
C VAL A 211 17.04 10.77 18.53
N LEU A 212 17.31 11.94 19.11
CA LEU A 212 16.36 12.76 19.86
C LEU A 212 15.72 13.88 19.03
N GLU A 213 16.16 14.13 17.79
CA GLU A 213 15.60 15.17 16.91
C GLU A 213 14.09 14.99 16.71
N GLN A 214 13.63 13.75 16.55
CA GLN A 214 12.21 13.38 16.45
C GLN A 214 11.35 13.72 17.69
N TYR A 215 11.99 14.04 18.82
CA TYR A 215 11.35 14.37 20.09
C TYR A 215 11.45 15.87 20.45
N VAL A 216 12.13 16.67 19.63
CA VAL A 216 12.31 18.11 19.86
C VAL A 216 10.98 18.86 19.70
N PRO A 217 10.63 19.77 20.61
CA PRO A 217 9.41 20.58 20.49
C PRO A 217 9.37 21.40 19.20
N LYS A 218 8.22 21.38 18.49
CA LYS A 218 8.03 22.14 17.25
C LYS A 218 8.33 23.63 17.44
N GLY A 219 9.19 24.19 16.57
CA GLY A 219 9.67 25.57 16.67
C GLY A 219 10.96 25.73 17.48
N TYR A 220 11.60 24.64 17.87
CA TYR A 220 12.91 24.59 18.50
C TYR A 220 13.84 23.63 17.75
N GLU A 221 15.15 23.82 17.91
CA GLU A 221 16.23 22.96 17.42
C GLU A 221 17.22 22.65 18.55
N MET A 222 18.01 21.56 18.44
CA MET A 222 18.99 21.20 19.49
C MET A 222 20.30 21.97 19.33
N THR A 223 20.78 22.53 20.45
CA THR A 223 22.12 23.17 20.51
C THR A 223 23.20 22.20 20.99
N VAL A 224 22.83 20.97 21.35
CA VAL A 224 23.73 19.90 21.78
C VAL A 224 23.95 18.87 20.68
N SER A 225 25.19 18.41 20.56
CA SER A 225 25.63 17.41 19.58
C SER A 225 26.72 16.51 20.18
N GLY A 226 27.07 15.43 19.48
CA GLY A 226 27.92 14.35 20.00
C GLY A 226 27.07 13.20 20.53
N ASP A 227 27.56 12.50 21.55
CA ASP A 227 26.94 11.25 22.03
C ASP A 227 26.58 11.32 23.52
N PHE A 228 25.60 10.49 23.93
CA PHE A 228 25.17 10.27 25.31
C PHE A 228 25.03 8.77 25.58
N MET A 229 24.98 8.38 26.86
CA MET A 229 24.73 7.00 27.27
C MET A 229 23.24 6.80 27.57
N ALA A 230 22.61 5.85 26.89
CA ALA A 230 21.23 5.44 27.09
C ALA A 230 21.16 4.21 27.99
N GLU A 231 20.51 4.37 29.15
CA GLU A 231 20.29 3.35 30.18
C GLU A 231 18.84 3.45 30.69
N ASP A 232 18.26 2.33 31.13
CA ASP A 232 16.87 2.29 31.57
C ASP A 232 16.64 3.05 32.88
N GLY A 233 15.61 3.91 32.90
CA GLY A 233 15.39 4.90 33.95
C GLY A 233 16.41 6.05 33.96
N GLY A 234 17.31 6.10 32.98
CA GLY A 234 18.32 7.14 32.81
C GLY A 234 17.71 8.53 32.61
N LYS A 235 18.47 9.58 32.98
CA LYS A 235 17.98 10.97 32.92
C LYS A 235 18.87 11.85 32.07
N LEU A 236 18.27 12.61 31.16
CA LEU A 236 18.98 13.49 30.24
C LEU A 236 18.34 14.88 30.20
N VAL A 237 19.17 15.91 30.09
CA VAL A 237 18.74 17.28 29.78
C VAL A 237 19.30 17.66 28.42
N VAL A 238 18.42 17.96 27.48
CA VAL A 238 18.77 18.36 26.11
C VAL A 238 18.62 19.88 26.01
N ASN A 239 19.69 20.56 25.63
CA ASN A 239 19.65 21.99 25.36
C ASN A 239 19.08 22.24 23.96
N ILE A 240 18.10 23.14 23.88
CA ILE A 240 17.44 23.56 22.65
C ILE A 240 17.43 25.09 22.54
N GLU A 241 17.33 25.61 21.32
CA GLU A 241 17.03 27.02 21.07
C GLU A 241 15.79 27.16 20.21
N LYS A 242 15.12 28.32 20.30
CA LYS A 242 13.88 28.58 19.55
C LYS A 242 14.28 29.03 18.15
N ILE A 243 13.79 28.33 17.12
CA ILE A 243 14.02 28.67 15.72
C ILE A 243 13.44 30.06 15.45
N SER A 244 14.32 31.06 15.30
CA SER A 244 13.93 32.43 14.98
C SER A 244 13.77 32.59 13.48
N THR A 245 12.53 32.53 12.99
CA THR A 245 12.19 33.03 11.66
C THR A 245 12.33 34.55 11.67
N ASP A 246 13.45 35.08 11.17
CA ASP A 246 13.58 36.52 10.93
C ASP A 246 12.68 36.92 9.76
N VAL A 247 11.84 37.93 10.00
CA VAL A 247 10.94 38.53 9.00
C VAL A 247 11.29 40.00 8.82
N ILE A 248 10.96 40.53 7.64
CA ILE A 248 11.19 41.94 7.31
C ILE A 248 10.02 42.79 7.84
N MET A 249 10.36 43.80 8.64
CA MET A 249 9.46 44.86 9.13
C MET A 249 9.93 46.21 8.58
N ASN A 250 9.00 47.08 8.18
CA ASN A 250 9.35 48.46 7.80
C ASN A 250 9.28 49.40 9.01
N ILE A 251 10.44 49.89 9.47
CA ILE A 251 10.53 50.70 10.70
C ILE A 251 10.95 52.12 10.38
N ARG A 252 10.37 53.08 11.10
CA ARG A 252 10.69 54.51 11.03
C ARG A 252 10.91 55.06 12.43
N PHE A 253 12.11 55.58 12.67
CA PHE A 253 12.46 56.32 13.88
C PHE A 253 12.04 57.78 13.70
N VAL A 254 11.28 58.29 14.67
CA VAL A 254 10.80 59.68 14.72
C VAL A 254 11.18 60.34 16.04
N THR A 255 11.27 61.68 16.06
CA THR A 255 11.39 62.46 17.29
C THR A 255 10.06 62.51 18.05
N VAL A 256 10.08 62.99 19.30
CA VAL A 256 8.87 63.23 20.11
C VAL A 256 7.90 64.20 19.42
N ASP A 257 8.44 65.16 18.65
CA ASP A 257 7.69 66.13 17.87
C ASP A 257 7.22 65.58 16.49
N GLY A 258 7.50 64.31 16.19
CA GLY A 258 7.07 63.60 14.98
C GLY A 258 7.97 63.79 13.76
N GLU A 259 9.15 64.40 13.90
CA GLU A 259 10.11 64.57 12.78
C GLU A 259 10.78 63.23 12.43
N PHE A 260 10.88 62.91 11.14
CA PHE A 260 11.50 61.66 10.67
C PHE A 260 13.02 61.72 10.76
N VAL A 261 13.61 60.77 11.49
CA VAL A 261 15.07 60.67 11.70
C VAL A 261 15.70 59.66 10.74
N ALA A 262 15.16 58.44 10.69
CA ALA A 262 15.65 57.35 9.86
C ALA A 262 14.57 56.28 9.67
N GLY A 263 14.76 55.38 8.70
CA GLY A 263 13.89 54.22 8.53
C GLY A 263 14.27 53.37 7.32
N GLY A 264 13.64 52.21 7.21
CA GLY A 264 13.92 51.20 6.19
C GLY A 264 13.41 49.83 6.60
N ASP A 265 13.91 48.81 5.90
CA ASP A 265 13.53 47.41 6.08
C ASP A 265 14.51 46.70 7.03
N TYR A 266 14.00 46.16 8.14
CA TYR A 266 14.81 45.51 9.17
C TYR A 266 14.38 44.06 9.37
N PHE A 267 15.36 43.15 9.45
CA PHE A 267 15.15 41.76 9.82
C PHE A 267 15.02 41.64 11.35
N LEU A 268 13.89 41.09 11.81
CA LEU A 268 13.56 40.93 13.22
C LEU A 268 12.90 39.56 13.46
N PRO A 269 13.13 38.89 14.61
CA PRO A 269 12.52 37.58 14.87
C PRO A 269 11.00 37.67 15.01
N GLU A 270 10.28 36.76 14.34
CA GLU A 270 8.80 36.73 14.36
C GLU A 270 8.21 36.48 15.76
N GLY A 271 7.05 37.10 16.02
CA GLY A 271 6.30 37.00 17.27
C GLY A 271 6.36 38.26 18.13
N ILE A 272 6.12 38.12 19.44
CA ILE A 272 6.16 39.24 20.38
C ILE A 272 7.63 39.53 20.73
N GLN A 273 8.07 40.75 20.44
CA GLN A 273 9.44 41.23 20.65
C GLN A 273 9.45 42.46 21.56
N ASN A 274 10.49 42.64 22.36
CA ASN A 274 10.65 43.86 23.15
C ASN A 274 11.30 44.99 22.33
N MET A 275 10.83 46.22 22.51
CA MET A 275 11.29 47.41 21.77
C MET A 275 12.81 47.64 21.86
N SER A 276 13.47 47.14 22.90
CA SER A 276 14.94 47.19 23.06
C SER A 276 15.71 46.51 21.91
N ILE A 277 15.13 45.57 21.15
CA ILE A 277 15.81 44.99 19.98
C ILE A 277 16.08 46.02 18.87
N LEU A 278 15.45 47.19 18.93
CA LEU A 278 15.67 48.30 18.00
C LEU A 278 16.78 49.26 18.43
N GLU A 279 17.31 49.19 19.67
CA GLU A 279 18.33 50.12 20.16
C GLU A 279 19.61 50.12 19.30
N LYS A 280 19.98 48.95 18.77
CA LYS A 280 21.08 48.76 17.79
C LYS A 280 20.87 49.44 16.43
N TYR A 281 19.66 49.92 16.14
CA TYR A 281 19.28 50.59 14.89
C TYR A 281 18.96 52.08 15.07
N VAL A 282 19.00 52.59 16.30
CA VAL A 282 18.79 54.01 16.60
C VAL A 282 19.93 54.85 16.01
N PRO A 283 19.64 55.93 15.27
CA PRO A 283 20.67 56.82 14.73
C PRO A 283 21.53 57.49 15.81
N GLU A 284 22.81 57.73 15.50
CA GLU A 284 23.74 58.39 16.43
C GLU A 284 23.22 59.77 16.87
N GLY A 285 23.32 60.06 18.17
CA GLY A 285 22.77 61.27 18.80
C GLY A 285 21.32 61.14 19.30
N TYR A 286 20.61 60.06 18.96
CA TYR A 286 19.25 59.79 19.42
C TYR A 286 19.21 58.67 20.48
N LYS A 287 18.06 58.52 21.15
CA LYS A 287 17.80 57.47 22.13
C LYS A 287 16.32 57.08 22.09
N MET A 288 16.01 55.79 22.25
CA MET A 288 14.62 55.34 22.45
C MET A 288 13.99 56.00 23.69
N MET A 289 12.76 56.49 23.53
CA MET A 289 11.89 56.94 24.61
C MET A 289 10.78 55.94 24.91
N GLU A 290 10.31 55.21 23.88
CA GLU A 290 9.32 54.15 24.03
C GLU A 290 9.96 52.84 24.50
N SER A 291 9.25 52.12 25.37
CA SER A 291 9.60 50.79 25.85
C SER A 291 8.34 49.96 26.09
N GLY A 292 8.47 48.64 25.95
CA GLY A 292 7.35 47.70 25.94
C GLY A 292 7.55 46.65 24.85
N ASP A 293 6.51 45.85 24.61
CA ASP A 293 6.54 44.77 23.62
C ASP A 293 5.66 45.12 22.40
N PHE A 294 6.13 44.72 21.22
CA PHE A 294 5.44 44.87 19.94
C PHE A 294 5.38 43.52 19.21
N THR A 295 4.47 43.38 18.24
CA THR A 295 4.35 42.14 17.46
C THR A 295 5.03 42.32 16.10
N VAL A 296 5.96 41.40 15.80
CA VAL A 296 6.67 41.26 14.54
C VAL A 296 6.00 40.15 13.73
N THR A 297 5.56 40.46 12.51
CA THR A 297 4.90 39.52 11.57
C THR A 297 5.25 39.92 10.14
N ALA A 298 5.44 38.95 9.24
CA ALA A 298 5.84 39.22 7.86
C ALA A 298 4.90 40.23 7.14
N GLY A 299 5.47 41.35 6.69
CA GLY A 299 4.76 42.39 5.93
C GLY A 299 4.10 43.50 6.76
N GLY A 300 4.57 43.71 8.00
CA GLY A 300 4.18 44.84 8.88
C GLY A 300 5.04 46.09 8.73
#